data_AF-A0A9E6X6U3-F1
#
_entry.id   AF-A0A9E6X6U3-F1
#
_cell.length_a   1.000
_cell.length_b   1.000
_cell.length_c   1.000
_cell.angle_alpha   90.00
_cell.angle_beta   90.00
_cell.angle_gamma   90.00
#
_symmetry.space_group_name_H-M   'P 1'
#
loop_
_entity.id
_entity.type
_entity.pdbx_description
1 polymer ?
#
loop_
_entity_poly.entity_id
_entity_poly.type
_entity_poly.pdbx_seq_one_letter_code
_entity_poly.pdbx_strand_id
1 'polypeptide(L)' 'MAGFELDLREGVTLRACHVPGHKNPYLGIQEGSTFVALARFISDKDMEYLHDVLSKRIFIIQPREVTE' A
#
# COMPACT_ATOMS: atom_id res chain seq x y z
N MET A 1 -10.11 -10.57 7.28
CA MET A 1 -9.85 -10.35 5.84
C MET A 1 -8.57 -9.54 5.76
N ALA A 2 -7.50 -10.17 5.29
CA ALA A 2 -6.14 -9.66 5.45
C ALA A 2 -5.82 -8.65 4.33
N GLY A 3 -5.43 -7.45 4.74
CA GLY A 3 -4.71 -6.54 3.87
C GLY A 3 -3.31 -7.06 3.52
N PHE A 4 -2.50 -6.25 2.85
CA PHE A 4 -1.08 -6.54 2.69
C PHE A 4 -0.23 -5.37 3.16
N GLU A 5 1.00 -5.70 3.55
CA GLU A 5 2.03 -4.75 3.94
C GLU A 5 3.31 -5.06 3.16
N LEU A 6 3.92 -4.03 2.60
CA LEU A 6 5.17 -4.10 1.86
C LEU A 6 6.11 -3.02 2.41
N ASP A 7 7.21 -3.45 3.02
CA ASP A 7 8.23 -2.55 3.54
C ASP A 7 8.95 -1.82 2.39
N LEU A 8 8.93 -0.48 2.43
CA LEU A 8 9.61 0.40 1.47
C LEU A 8 10.97 0.89 1.99
N ARG A 9 11.42 0.41 3.17
CA ARG A 9 12.59 0.82 3.96
C ARG A 9 12.35 2.06 4.81
N GLU A 10 13.30 2.32 5.72
CA GLU A 10 13.31 3.50 6.61
C GLU A 10 12.07 3.62 7.50
N GLY A 11 11.41 2.49 7.79
CA GLY A 11 10.20 2.46 8.63
C GLY A 11 8.92 2.86 7.88
N VAL A 12 9.00 3.03 6.56
CA VAL A 12 7.87 3.35 5.69
C VAL A 12 7.31 2.06 5.10
N THR A 13 6.00 1.81 5.29
CA THR A 13 5.34 0.60 4.77
C THR A 13 4.21 0.99 3.82
N LEU A 14 4.22 0.44 2.61
CA LEU A 14 3.04 0.47 1.75
C LEU A 14 2.02 -0.54 2.28
N ARG A 15 0.83 -0.07 2.62
CA ARG A 15 -0.20 -0.88 3.26
C ARG A 15 -1.51 -0.77 2.49
N ALA A 16 -2.13 -1.92 2.23
CA ALA A 16 -3.52 -1.98 1.78
C ALA A 16 -4.39 -2.52 2.91
N CYS A 17 -5.41 -1.78 3.35
CA CYS A 17 -6.28 -2.20 4.45
C CYS A 17 -7.68 -1.57 4.40
N HIS A 18 -8.61 -2.13 5.17
CA HIS A 18 -9.92 -1.52 5.42
C HIS A 18 -9.80 -0.45 6.49
N VAL A 19 -10.24 0.77 6.16
CA VAL A 19 -10.33 1.88 7.12
C VAL A 19 -11.68 1.80 7.83
N PRO A 20 -11.74 1.93 9.17
CA PRO A 20 -13.00 1.92 9.91
C PRO A 20 -14.00 2.93 9.35
N GLY A 21 -15.25 2.49 9.14
CA GLY A 21 -16.30 3.32 8.55
C GLY A 21 -16.33 3.35 7.01
N HIS A 22 -15.39 2.68 6.33
CA HIS A 22 -15.36 2.59 4.88
C HIS A 22 -15.59 1.18 4.37
N LYS A 23 -16.39 1.06 3.31
CA LYS A 23 -16.77 -0.23 2.72
C LYS A 23 -15.66 -0.89 1.89
N ASN A 24 -14.83 -0.08 1.23
CA ASN A 24 -13.77 -0.56 0.34
C ASN A 24 -12.39 -0.41 1.00
N PRO A 25 -11.40 -1.23 0.62
CA PRO A 25 -10.05 -1.07 1.11
C PRO A 25 -9.36 0.14 0.49
N TYR A 26 -8.31 0.60 1.17
CA TYR A 26 -7.47 1.72 0.77
C TYR A 26 -6.03 1.26 0.63
N LEU A 27 -5.34 1.81 -0.38
CA LEU A 27 -3.89 1.79 -0.47
C LEU A 27 -3.36 3.05 0.19
N GLY A 28 -2.36 2.91 1.05
CA GLY A 28 -1.75 4.03 1.73
C GLY A 28 -0.34 3.75 2.21
N ILE A 29 0.26 4.76 2.82
CA ILE A 29 1.56 4.67 3.47
C ILE A 29 1.35 4.64 4.98
N GLN A 30 1.99 3.70 5.63
CA GLN A 30 2.09 3.60 7.08
C GLN A 30 3.47 4.09 7.51
N GLU A 31 3.50 5.10 8.37
CA GLU A 31 4.70 5.64 9.00
C GLU A 31 4.45 5.74 10.52
N GLY A 32 5.12 4.88 11.29
CA GLY A 32 4.82 4.72 12.71
C GLY A 32 3.35 4.34 12.94
N SER A 33 2.63 5.13 13.74
CA SER A 33 1.20 4.93 14.01
C SER A 33 0.26 5.60 12.99
N THR A 34 0.81 6.35 12.04
CA THR A 34 0.02 7.15 11.10
C THR A 34 -0.18 6.40 9.79
N PHE A 35 -1.43 6.31 9.33
CA PHE A 35 -1.78 5.79 8.02
C PHE A 35 -2.30 6.92 7.13
N VAL A 36 -1.65 7.15 5.99
CA VAL A 36 -2.06 8.14 4.98
C VAL A 36 -2.63 7.41 3.78
N ALA A 37 -3.94 7.53 3.57
CA ALA A 37 -4.61 6.95 2.41
C ALA A 37 -4.21 7.69 1.12
N LEU A 38 -3.67 6.96 0.15
CA LEU A 38 -3.29 7.50 -1.17
C LEU A 38 -4.38 7.24 -2.22
N ALA A 39 -5.00 6.07 -2.19
CA ALA A 39 -6.01 5.66 -3.14
C ALA A 39 -7.04 4.70 -2.52
N ARG A 40 -8.26 4.71 -3.05
CA ARG A 40 -9.32 3.75 -2.70
C ARG A 40 -9.39 2.66 -3.76
N PHE A 41 -9.42 1.40 -3.34
CA PHE A 41 -9.67 0.29 -4.24
C PHE A 41 -11.14 0.22 -4.64
N ILE A 42 -11.40 -0.35 -5.82
CA ILE A 42 -12.77 -0.59 -6.30
C ILE A 42 -13.38 -1.76 -5.50
N SER A 43 -12.58 -2.80 -5.21
CA SER A 43 -12.98 -3.99 -4.48
C SER A 43 -11.81 -4.70 -3.77
N ASP A 44 -12.15 -5.67 -2.93
CA ASP A 44 -11.16 -6.58 -2.31
C ASP A 44 -10.34 -7.35 -3.33
N LYS A 45 -10.93 -7.69 -4.48
CA LYS A 45 -10.24 -8.41 -5.56
C LYS A 45 -9.10 -7.59 -6.15
N ASP A 46 -9.24 -6.27 -6.21
CA ASP A 46 -8.18 -5.39 -6.72
C ASP A 46 -7.00 -5.32 -5.75
N MET A 47 -7.28 -5.32 -4.46
CA MET A 47 -6.27 -5.41 -3.40
C MET A 47 -5.53 -6.75 -3.47
N GLU A 48 -6.25 -7.86 -3.60
CA GLU A 48 -5.67 -9.21 -3.76
C GLU A 48 -4.82 -9.32 -5.02
N TYR A 49 -5.31 -8.79 -6.15
CA TYR A 49 -4.55 -8.75 -7.40
C TYR A 49 -3.25 -7.96 -7.24
N LEU A 50 -3.29 -6.79 -6.61
CA LEU A 50 -2.10 -5.98 -6.38
C LEU A 50 -1.09 -6.71 -5.47
N HIS A 51 -1.57 -7.37 -4.42
CA HIS A 51 -0.71 -8.19 -3.56
C HIS A 51 -0.01 -9.32 -4.33
N ASP A 52 -0.74 -10.04 -5.20
CA ASP A 52 -0.17 -11.12 -6.01
C ASP A 52 0.89 -10.59 -7.00
N VAL A 53 0.66 -9.43 -7.60
CA VAL A 53 1.63 -8.78 -8.49
C VAL A 53 2.88 -8.32 -7.72
N LEU A 54 2.70 -7.71 -6.55
CA LEU A 54 3.81 -7.16 -5.76
C LEU A 54 4.66 -8.26 -5.10
N SER A 55 4.05 -9.32 -4.57
CA SER A 55 4.76 -10.43 -3.92
C SER A 55 5.63 -11.25 -4.87
N LYS A 56 5.30 -11.29 -6.18
CA LYS A 56 6.02 -12.07 -7.19
C LYS A 56 7.11 -11.30 -7.93
N ARG A 57 7.20 -9.98 -7.74
CA ARG A 57 8.11 -9.12 -8.49
C ARG A 57 9.16 -8.52 -7.57
N ILE A 58 10.43 -8.65 -7.95
CA ILE A 58 11.52 -7.92 -7.31
C ILE A 58 11.48 -6.49 -7.83
N PHE A 59 11.02 -5.56 -6.98
CA PHE A 59 11.08 -4.13 -7.27
C PHE A 59 12.31 -3.53 -6.58
N ILE A 60 13.26 -3.02 -7.36
CA ILE A 60 14.28 -2.10 -6.86
C ILE A 60 13.72 -0.70 -7.06
N ILE A 61 13.08 -0.15 -6.02
CA ILE A 61 12.67 1.25 -6.02
C ILE A 61 13.91 2.07 -5.64
N GLN A 62 14.52 2.73 -6.63
CA GLN A 62 15.52 3.76 -6.35
C GLN A 62 14.80 5.10 -6.21
N PRO A 63 15.08 5.88 -5.14
CA PRO A 63 14.63 7.26 -5.05
C PRO A 63 15.11 8.03 -6.28
N ARG A 64 14.20 8.75 -6.93
CA ARG A 64 14.55 9.72 -7.97
C ARG A 64 14.24 11.11 -7.43
N GLU A 65 15.24 11.98 -7.39
CA GLU A 65 15.01 13.40 -7.16
C GLU A 65 14.20 13.97 -8.33
N VAL A 66 13.08 14.59 -8.00
CA VAL A 66 12.27 15.37 -8.94
C VAL A 66 12.61 16.83 -8.68
N THR A 67 13.48 17.41 -9.53
CA THR A 67 13.61 18.86 -9.64
C THR A 67 12.52 19.36 -10.58
N GLU A 68 11.67 20.26 -10.09
CA GLU A 68 10.67 21.00 -10.87
C GLU A 68 11.29 21.84 -11.99
#